data_AF-A0A645EDN7-F1
#
_entry.id   AF-A0A645EDN7-F1
#
_cell.length_a   1.000
_cell.length_b   1.000
_cell.length_c   1.000
_cell.angle_alpha   90.00
_cell.angle_beta   90.00
_cell.angle_gamma   90.00
#
_symmetry.space_group_name_H-M   'P 1'
#
loop_
_entity.id
_entity.type
_entity.pdbx_description
1 polymer ?
#
loop_
_entity_poly.entity_id
_entity_poly.type
_entity_poly.pdbx_seq_one_letter_code
_entity_poly.pdbx_strand_id
1 'polypeptide(L)'
;MANFLNVLEPYYKGGEYDYLLNSDKQLDLLSKRFIVFELDNIKDHKILFPIVTIIIMEVFINKMRRLKGVRKLILIEEAWKAIAKEGMAEYIKYLFKTVRKFFGEAIVVTQEVEDIISSPIVKESIINNSDCKILLDQRKYMNKFDSIQALLGLTEKEKAQVLFINMANHPGRKYKEVWIGLGGTQSAVYATEVSLEEYYTYTTEESEKLELFQLTEKLDGNIELAIKQLAESKRNQN
;
A
#
# COMPACT_ATOMS: atom_id res chain seq x y z
N MET A 1 -13.28 27.86 24.95
CA MET A 1 -11.83 28.01 25.22
C MET A 1 -11.34 27.00 26.26
N ALA A 2 -11.91 26.96 27.46
CA ALA A 2 -11.49 26.04 28.53
C ALA A 2 -11.49 24.54 28.11
N ASN A 3 -12.55 24.05 27.48
CA ASN A 3 -12.59 22.66 26.99
C ASN A 3 -11.51 22.33 25.96
N PHE A 4 -11.13 23.28 25.11
CA PHE A 4 -10.09 23.06 24.10
C PHE A 4 -8.71 22.94 24.76
N LEU A 5 -8.41 23.79 25.74
CA LEU A 5 -7.16 23.74 26.48
C LEU A 5 -7.05 22.44 27.30
N ASN A 6 -8.13 21.99 27.94
CA ASN A 6 -8.15 20.72 28.67
C ASN A 6 -7.92 19.50 27.75
N VAL A 7 -8.42 19.52 26.51
CA VAL A 7 -8.18 18.43 25.55
C VAL A 7 -6.73 18.41 25.06
N LEU A 8 -6.07 19.57 25.02
CA LEU A 8 -4.67 19.68 24.59
C LEU A 8 -3.66 19.44 25.72
N GLU A 9 -4.09 19.49 26.98
CA GLU A 9 -3.22 19.32 28.16
C GLU A 9 -2.36 18.05 28.09
N PRO A 10 -2.87 16.86 27.70
CA PRO A 10 -2.03 15.66 27.59
C PRO A 10 -0.91 15.76 26.55
N TYR A 11 -1.06 16.62 25.54
CA TYR A 11 -0.10 16.81 24.45
C TYR A 11 0.82 18.01 24.67
N TYR A 12 0.60 18.82 25.71
CA TYR A 12 1.45 19.96 26.03
C TYR A 12 2.64 19.53 26.90
N LYS A 13 3.65 20.40 27.04
CA LYS A 13 4.88 20.12 27.80
C LYS A 13 4.58 19.56 29.19
N GLY A 14 5.10 18.37 29.50
CA GLY A 14 4.88 17.67 30.77
C GLY A 14 3.62 16.80 30.82
N GLY A 15 2.83 16.75 29.75
CA GLY A 15 1.73 15.80 29.57
C GLY A 15 2.22 14.43 29.10
N GLU A 16 1.34 13.42 29.17
CA GLU A 16 1.62 12.02 28.82
C GLU A 16 2.11 11.84 27.37
N TYR A 17 1.70 12.73 26.46
CA TYR A 17 1.98 12.69 25.03
C TYR A 17 2.80 13.91 24.55
N ASP A 18 3.56 14.55 25.45
CA ASP A 18 4.31 15.77 25.12
C ASP A 18 5.33 15.57 23.98
N TYR A 19 5.84 14.36 23.80
CA TYR A 19 6.77 13.98 22.75
C TYR A 19 6.17 14.01 21.33
N LEU A 20 4.84 14.07 21.19
CA LEU A 20 4.19 13.98 19.88
C LEU A 20 4.13 15.29 19.12
N LEU A 21 3.67 16.36 19.77
CA LEU A 21 3.26 17.61 19.10
C LEU A 21 4.13 18.82 19.49
N ASN A 22 5.16 18.64 20.32
CA ASN A 22 6.03 19.73 20.79
C ASN A 22 7.41 19.77 20.12
N SER A 23 7.57 19.17 18.94
CA SER A 23 8.85 19.27 18.21
C SER A 23 9.10 20.70 17.74
N ASP A 24 10.33 21.18 17.93
CA ASP A 24 10.84 22.44 17.38
C ASP A 24 11.25 22.33 15.90
N LYS A 25 11.29 21.10 15.36
CA LYS A 25 11.65 20.80 13.97
C LYS A 25 10.42 20.93 13.08
N GLN A 26 10.53 21.77 12.04
CA GLN A 26 9.54 21.81 10.97
C GLN A 26 9.93 20.83 9.84
N LEU A 27 9.13 19.78 9.68
CA LEU A 27 9.28 18.86 8.57
C LEU A 27 8.40 19.31 7.40
N ASP A 28 9.00 19.90 6.35
CA ASP A 28 8.26 20.16 5.11
C ASP A 28 8.05 18.86 4.34
N LEU A 29 6.81 18.35 4.38
CA LEU A 29 6.39 17.18 3.61
C LEU A 29 5.89 17.54 2.21
N LEU A 30 5.61 18.81 1.90
CA LEU A 30 5.02 19.20 0.61
C LEU A 30 5.95 18.87 -0.55
N SER A 31 7.23 19.21 -0.43
CA SER A 31 8.26 19.03 -1.47
C SER A 31 8.82 17.61 -1.57
N LYS A 32 8.57 16.75 -0.57
CA LYS A 32 9.09 15.37 -0.56
C LYS A 32 8.41 14.50 -1.63
N ARG A 33 9.23 13.80 -2.42
CA ARG A 33 8.79 12.94 -3.53
C ARG A 33 8.34 11.54 -3.10
N PHE A 34 8.90 11.04 -2.01
CA PHE A 34 8.61 9.71 -1.47
C PHE A 34 8.47 9.84 0.05
N ILE A 35 7.34 9.38 0.57
CA ILE A 35 7.00 9.45 1.98
C ILE A 35 6.37 8.11 2.34
N VAL A 36 6.89 7.47 3.38
CA VAL A 36 6.37 6.22 3.92
C VAL A 36 5.91 6.50 5.35
N PHE A 37 4.68 6.11 5.65
CA PHE A 37 4.16 6.11 7.01
C PHE A 37 4.03 4.66 7.45
N GLU A 38 4.86 4.26 8.42
CA GLU A 38 4.77 2.97 9.10
C GLU A 38 3.65 3.08 10.16
N LEU A 39 2.64 2.21 10.07
CA LEU A 39 1.45 2.27 10.91
C LEU A 39 1.24 1.02 11.76
N ASP A 40 1.97 -0.07 11.53
CA ASP A 40 1.75 -1.35 12.22
C ASP A 40 1.97 -1.23 13.73
N ASN A 41 2.96 -0.46 14.17
CA ASN A 41 3.23 -0.28 15.59
C ASN A 41 2.17 0.57 16.32
N ILE A 42 1.38 1.34 15.58
CA ILE A 42 0.41 2.27 16.15
C ILE A 42 -1.04 1.95 15.80
N LYS A 43 -1.32 0.98 14.93
CA LYS A 43 -2.68 0.70 14.42
C LYS A 43 -3.74 0.42 15.49
N ASP A 44 -3.34 -0.12 16.64
CA ASP A 44 -4.23 -0.40 17.77
C ASP A 44 -4.14 0.68 18.87
N HIS A 45 -3.29 1.70 18.69
CA HIS A 45 -3.09 2.77 19.65
C HIS A 45 -4.16 3.87 19.48
N LYS A 46 -5.15 3.86 20.38
CA LYS A 46 -6.36 4.73 20.36
C LYS A 46 -6.12 6.25 20.25
N ILE A 47 -4.92 6.71 20.60
CA ILE A 47 -4.52 8.12 20.58
C ILE A 47 -3.62 8.45 19.38
N LEU A 48 -2.50 7.74 19.22
CA LEU A 48 -1.55 7.99 18.13
C LEU A 48 -2.15 7.76 16.74
N PHE A 49 -2.93 6.69 16.58
CA PHE A 49 -3.45 6.32 15.27
C PHE A 49 -4.35 7.40 14.65
N PRO A 50 -5.36 7.96 15.35
CA PRO A 50 -6.16 9.05 14.81
C PRO A 50 -5.32 10.28 14.46
N ILE A 51 -4.34 10.62 15.29
CA ILE A 51 -3.49 11.80 15.07
C ILE A 51 -2.65 11.62 13.81
N VAL A 52 -1.94 10.49 13.68
CA VAL A 52 -1.06 10.22 12.53
C VAL A 52 -1.86 10.13 11.24
N THR A 53 -3.04 9.50 11.28
CA THR A 53 -3.89 9.39 10.08
C THR A 53 -4.44 10.76 9.64
N ILE A 54 -4.83 11.64 10.56
CA ILE A 54 -5.18 13.04 10.24
C ILE A 54 -4.01 13.76 9.57
N ILE A 55 -2.78 13.58 10.07
CA ILE A 55 -1.57 14.18 9.48
C ILE A 55 -1.39 13.66 8.03
N ILE A 56 -1.50 12.36 7.80
CA ILE A 56 -1.40 11.76 6.46
C ILE A 56 -2.44 12.38 5.51
N MET A 57 -3.68 12.49 5.98
CA MET A 57 -4.78 13.09 5.22
C MET A 57 -4.48 14.53 4.83
N GLU A 58 -4.04 15.35 5.79
CA GLU A 58 -3.71 16.76 5.58
C GLU A 58 -2.54 16.91 4.61
N VAL A 59 -1.47 16.12 4.77
CA VAL A 59 -0.31 16.14 3.87
C VAL A 59 -0.75 15.84 2.44
N PHE A 60 -1.58 14.82 2.23
CA PHE A 60 -2.02 14.45 0.89
C PHE A 60 -2.98 15.49 0.28
N ILE A 61 -3.92 16.03 1.06
CA ILE A 61 -4.79 17.15 0.62
C ILE A 61 -3.94 18.36 0.21
N ASN A 62 -2.94 18.72 1.02
CA ASN A 62 -2.04 19.84 0.74
C ASN A 62 -1.27 19.62 -0.57
N LYS A 63 -0.76 18.40 -0.81
CA LYS A 63 -0.12 18.05 -2.09
C LYS A 63 -1.09 18.14 -3.27
N MET A 64 -2.31 17.61 -3.16
CA MET A 64 -3.32 17.70 -4.21
C MET A 64 -3.62 19.16 -4.59
N ARG A 65 -3.82 20.02 -3.58
CA ARG A 65 -4.21 21.43 -3.80
C ARG A 65 -3.06 22.27 -4.35
N ARG A 66 -1.86 22.12 -3.81
CA ARG A 66 -0.72 23.04 -4.05
C ARG A 66 0.20 22.61 -5.18
N LEU A 67 0.42 21.31 -5.42
CA LEU A 67 1.35 20.84 -6.45
C LEU A 67 0.64 20.71 -7.80
N LYS A 68 0.51 21.79 -8.58
CA LYS A 68 -0.07 21.72 -9.93
C LYS A 68 0.90 21.05 -10.92
N GLY A 69 0.38 20.25 -11.84
CA GLY A 69 1.17 19.56 -12.88
C GLY A 69 1.98 18.34 -12.42
N VAL A 70 2.10 18.10 -11.11
CA VAL A 70 2.82 16.93 -10.56
C VAL A 70 1.85 15.78 -10.31
N ARG A 71 2.17 14.55 -10.76
CA ARG A 71 1.37 13.36 -10.44
C ARG A 71 1.56 12.97 -8.98
N LYS A 72 0.48 12.68 -8.26
CA LYS A 72 0.55 12.21 -6.86
C LYS A 72 -0.07 10.83 -6.77
N LEU A 73 0.50 10.00 -5.91
CA LEU A 73 -0.02 8.68 -5.64
C LEU A 73 -0.10 8.52 -4.12
N ILE A 74 -1.24 8.08 -3.64
CA ILE A 74 -1.40 7.56 -2.27
C ILE A 74 -1.63 6.06 -2.38
N LEU A 75 -0.79 5.29 -1.69
CA LEU A 75 -0.92 3.85 -1.58
C LEU A 75 -1.24 3.54 -0.12
N ILE A 76 -2.31 2.78 0.11
CA ILE A 76 -2.77 2.38 1.43
C ILE A 76 -2.76 0.85 1.47
N GLU A 77 -1.81 0.29 2.21
CA GLU A 77 -1.62 -1.15 2.37
C GLU A 77 -2.08 -1.59 3.76
N GLU A 78 -3.06 -2.50 3.84
CA GLU A 78 -3.60 -3.18 5.05
C GLU A 78 -4.08 -2.30 6.25
N ALA A 79 -3.65 -1.06 6.35
CA ALA A 79 -4.05 -0.07 7.35
C ALA A 79 -5.40 0.57 7.01
N TRP A 80 -5.97 0.30 5.84
CA TRP A 80 -7.23 0.91 5.39
C TRP A 80 -8.39 0.58 6.34
N LYS A 81 -8.38 -0.59 7.00
CA LYS A 81 -9.40 -0.98 7.99
C LYS A 81 -9.38 -0.06 9.20
N ALA A 82 -8.17 0.21 9.71
CA ALA A 82 -7.99 1.08 10.85
C ALA A 82 -8.36 2.53 10.47
N ILE A 83 -7.95 2.99 9.28
CA ILE A 83 -8.35 4.30 8.73
C ILE A 83 -9.87 4.42 8.63
N ALA A 84 -10.57 3.39 8.15
CA ALA A 84 -12.02 3.42 7.99
C ALA A 84 -12.81 3.45 9.32
N LYS A 85 -12.25 2.93 10.42
CA LYS A 85 -12.95 2.82 11.72
C LYS A 85 -13.13 4.15 12.45
N GLU A 86 -12.19 5.08 12.34
CA GLU A 86 -12.19 6.31 13.18
C GLU A 86 -12.87 7.52 12.51
N GLY A 87 -13.98 7.27 11.78
CA GLY A 87 -14.70 8.34 11.08
C GLY A 87 -14.03 8.85 9.80
N MET A 88 -12.89 8.28 9.38
CA MET A 88 -12.19 8.69 8.15
C MET A 88 -12.73 7.99 6.88
N ALA A 89 -13.79 7.19 6.99
CA ALA A 89 -14.46 6.58 5.84
C ALA A 89 -14.93 7.64 4.83
N GLU A 90 -15.42 8.79 5.31
CA GLU A 90 -15.79 9.92 4.44
C GLU A 90 -14.58 10.56 3.76
N TYR A 91 -13.41 10.56 4.41
CA TYR A 91 -12.18 10.99 3.75
C TYR A 91 -11.78 10.05 2.62
N ILE A 92 -11.82 8.73 2.84
CA ILE A 92 -11.54 7.75 1.78
C ILE A 92 -12.50 7.94 0.61
N LYS A 93 -13.79 8.16 0.89
CA LYS A 93 -14.79 8.49 -0.13
C LYS A 93 -14.44 9.77 -0.89
N TYR A 94 -14.10 10.84 -0.19
CA TYR A 94 -13.66 12.11 -0.80
C TYR A 94 -12.42 11.91 -1.67
N LEU A 95 -11.41 11.19 -1.16
CA LEU A 95 -10.16 10.90 -1.83
C LEU A 95 -10.42 10.20 -3.17
N PHE A 96 -11.11 9.06 -3.17
CA PHE A 96 -11.38 8.28 -4.39
C PHE A 96 -12.22 9.06 -5.42
N LYS A 97 -13.16 9.91 -4.99
CA LYS A 97 -13.96 10.74 -5.91
C LYS A 97 -13.21 11.94 -6.49
N THR A 98 -12.14 12.37 -5.83
CA THR A 98 -11.55 13.69 -6.08
C THR A 98 -10.12 13.62 -6.61
N VAL A 99 -9.35 12.60 -6.24
CA VAL A 99 -7.91 12.51 -6.52
C VAL A 99 -7.56 12.67 -8.00
N ARG A 100 -8.38 12.08 -8.90
CA ARG A 100 -8.22 12.19 -10.35
C ARG A 100 -8.27 13.64 -10.86
N LYS A 101 -9.11 14.49 -10.25
CA LYS A 101 -9.23 15.93 -10.61
C LYS A 101 -7.94 16.71 -10.29
N PHE A 102 -7.10 16.17 -9.42
CA PHE A 102 -5.84 16.77 -8.99
C PHE A 102 -4.61 16.09 -9.60
N PHE A 103 -4.79 15.38 -10.72
CA PHE A 103 -3.74 14.59 -11.37
C PHE A 103 -3.09 13.61 -10.39
N GLY A 104 -3.91 12.90 -9.63
CA GLY A 104 -3.43 11.90 -8.69
C GLY A 104 -4.21 10.60 -8.74
N GLU A 105 -3.68 9.63 -8.01
CA GLU A 105 -4.17 8.26 -7.95
C GLU A 105 -4.20 7.78 -6.50
N ALA A 106 -5.22 6.98 -6.19
CA ALA A 106 -5.34 6.29 -4.93
C ALA A 106 -5.31 4.79 -5.20
N ILE A 107 -4.43 4.08 -4.50
CA ILE A 107 -4.25 2.63 -4.58
C ILE A 107 -4.52 2.07 -3.19
N VAL A 108 -5.34 1.03 -3.11
CA VAL A 108 -5.55 0.27 -1.89
C VAL A 108 -5.11 -1.17 -2.14
N VAL A 109 -4.31 -1.69 -1.22
CA VAL A 109 -3.79 -3.06 -1.26
C VAL A 109 -4.33 -3.81 -0.04
N THR A 110 -4.94 -4.96 -0.30
CA THR A 110 -5.50 -5.84 0.72
C THR A 110 -5.31 -7.31 0.31
N GLN A 111 -5.03 -8.18 1.27
CA GLN A 111 -4.99 -9.63 1.14
C GLN A 111 -6.39 -10.22 1.30
N GLU A 112 -7.19 -9.60 2.18
CA GLU A 112 -8.53 -10.06 2.50
C GLU A 112 -9.57 -9.18 1.79
N VAL A 113 -10.17 -9.73 0.73
CA VAL A 113 -11.23 -9.03 -0.04
C VAL A 113 -12.50 -8.85 0.79
N GLU A 114 -12.80 -9.79 1.69
CA GLU A 114 -13.99 -9.76 2.55
C GLU A 114 -14.06 -8.51 3.43
N ASP A 115 -12.91 -7.99 3.85
CA ASP A 115 -12.88 -6.76 4.63
C ASP A 115 -13.43 -5.57 3.82
N ILE A 116 -13.05 -5.42 2.54
CA ILE A 116 -13.58 -4.34 1.68
C ILE A 116 -15.11 -4.45 1.56
N ILE A 117 -15.65 -5.69 1.53
CA ILE A 117 -17.09 -5.95 1.43
C ILE A 117 -17.83 -5.51 2.69
N SER A 118 -17.25 -5.75 3.86
CA SER A 118 -17.90 -5.51 5.16
C SER A 118 -18.24 -4.05 5.43
N SER A 119 -17.59 -3.11 4.73
CA SER A 119 -17.84 -1.68 4.85
C SER A 119 -18.54 -1.11 3.61
N PRO A 120 -19.83 -0.73 3.69
CA PRO A 120 -20.58 -0.19 2.56
C PRO A 120 -19.93 1.04 1.92
N ILE A 121 -19.38 1.93 2.75
CA ILE A 121 -18.70 3.16 2.30
C ILE A 121 -17.45 2.81 1.50
N VAL A 122 -16.67 1.85 1.97
CA VAL A 122 -15.43 1.40 1.34
C VAL A 122 -15.73 0.67 0.04
N LYS A 123 -16.73 -0.22 0.03
CA LYS A 123 -17.20 -0.89 -1.18
C LYS A 123 -17.62 0.12 -2.25
N GLU A 124 -18.48 1.07 -1.91
CA GLU A 124 -18.96 2.09 -2.86
C GLU A 124 -17.82 3.01 -3.34
N SER A 125 -16.90 3.37 -2.44
CA SER A 125 -15.85 4.35 -2.76
C SER A 125 -14.68 3.74 -3.52
N ILE A 126 -14.20 2.57 -3.10
CA ILE A 126 -13.03 1.94 -3.69
C ILE A 126 -13.43 1.20 -4.96
N ILE A 127 -14.35 0.24 -4.86
CA ILE A 127 -14.59 -0.69 -5.99
C ILE A 127 -15.25 0.02 -7.17
N ASN A 128 -16.29 0.84 -6.92
CA ASN A 128 -17.02 1.49 -8.00
C ASN A 128 -16.24 2.63 -8.68
N ASN A 129 -15.24 3.22 -8.00
CA ASN A 129 -14.41 4.29 -8.57
C ASN A 129 -13.04 3.79 -9.05
N SER A 130 -12.74 2.49 -8.92
CA SER A 130 -11.49 1.89 -9.37
C SER A 130 -11.67 1.23 -10.73
N ASP A 131 -11.27 1.95 -11.78
CA ASP A 131 -11.21 1.43 -13.15
C ASP A 131 -10.15 0.32 -13.25
N CYS A 132 -8.99 0.52 -12.63
CA CYS A 132 -7.91 -0.47 -12.60
C CYS A 132 -8.10 -1.44 -11.44
N LYS A 133 -8.04 -2.75 -11.74
CA LYS A 133 -8.04 -3.83 -10.76
C LYS A 133 -6.86 -4.75 -11.05
N ILE A 134 -6.07 -5.02 -10.03
CA ILE A 134 -4.90 -5.89 -10.10
C ILE A 134 -5.17 -7.04 -9.13
N LEU A 135 -5.26 -8.26 -9.66
CA LEU A 135 -5.51 -9.47 -8.87
C LEU A 135 -4.31 -10.40 -8.99
N LEU A 136 -3.77 -10.77 -7.84
CA LEU A 136 -2.78 -11.84 -7.73
C LEU A 136 -3.52 -13.18 -7.60
N ASP A 137 -2.78 -14.26 -7.43
CA ASP A 137 -3.32 -15.61 -7.22
C ASP A 137 -4.43 -15.67 -6.15
N GLN A 138 -5.64 -16.07 -6.58
CA GLN A 138 -6.82 -16.18 -5.73
C GLN A 138 -7.21 -17.63 -5.41
N ARG A 139 -6.31 -18.62 -5.56
CA ARG A 139 -6.62 -20.05 -5.36
C ARG A 139 -7.24 -20.38 -4.00
N LYS A 140 -6.86 -19.66 -2.94
CA LYS A 140 -7.43 -19.81 -1.59
C LYS A 140 -8.92 -19.48 -1.54
N TYR A 141 -9.42 -18.68 -2.47
CA TYR A 141 -10.81 -18.22 -2.53
C TYR A 141 -11.63 -18.92 -3.62
N MET A 142 -11.13 -20.00 -4.26
CA MET A 142 -11.84 -20.74 -5.31
C MET A 142 -13.31 -21.03 -4.96
N ASN A 143 -13.56 -21.52 -3.75
CA ASN A 143 -14.91 -21.89 -3.30
C ASN A 143 -15.85 -20.70 -3.07
N LYS A 144 -15.30 -19.48 -2.98
CA LYS A 144 -16.04 -18.22 -2.74
C LYS A 144 -15.90 -17.24 -3.91
N PHE A 145 -15.29 -17.67 -5.03
CA PHE A 145 -14.90 -16.74 -6.08
C PHE A 145 -16.09 -16.08 -6.77
N ASP A 146 -17.26 -16.73 -6.81
CA ASP A 146 -18.49 -16.13 -7.35
C ASP A 146 -18.87 -14.83 -6.63
N SER A 147 -18.66 -14.77 -5.31
CA SER A 147 -18.88 -13.55 -4.53
C SER A 147 -17.86 -12.46 -4.87
N ILE A 148 -16.60 -12.83 -5.08
CA ILE A 148 -15.52 -11.92 -5.49
C ILE A 148 -15.78 -11.38 -6.91
N GLN A 149 -16.19 -12.26 -7.82
CA GLN A 149 -16.54 -11.93 -9.20
C GLN A 149 -17.67 -10.89 -9.24
N ALA A 150 -18.77 -11.15 -8.53
CA ALA A 150 -19.91 -10.25 -8.45
C ALA A 150 -19.53 -8.91 -7.80
N LEU A 151 -18.69 -8.94 -6.77
CA LEU A 151 -18.20 -7.74 -6.09
C LEU A 151 -17.37 -6.86 -7.02
N LEU A 152 -16.41 -7.45 -7.72
CA LEU A 152 -15.46 -6.74 -8.57
C LEU A 152 -16.03 -6.43 -9.96
N GLY A 153 -17.22 -6.94 -10.27
CA GLY A 153 -17.87 -6.76 -11.57
C GLY A 153 -17.12 -7.47 -12.71
N LEU A 154 -16.55 -8.64 -12.44
CA LEU A 154 -15.77 -9.39 -13.43
C LEU A 154 -16.69 -10.21 -14.34
N THR A 155 -16.37 -10.22 -15.63
CA THR A 155 -17.01 -11.12 -16.61
C THR A 155 -16.58 -12.58 -16.41
N GLU A 156 -17.31 -13.54 -16.97
CA GLU A 156 -16.90 -14.95 -16.95
C GLU A 156 -15.52 -15.18 -17.60
N LYS A 157 -15.19 -14.40 -18.63
CA LYS A 157 -13.86 -14.42 -19.26
C LYS A 157 -12.77 -14.00 -18.26
N GLU A 158 -13.00 -12.93 -17.53
CA GLU A 158 -12.05 -12.39 -16.55
C GLU A 158 -11.92 -13.29 -15.33
N LYS A 159 -13.03 -13.86 -14.87
CA LYS A 159 -13.03 -14.92 -13.86
C LYS A 159 -12.08 -16.05 -14.28
N ALA A 160 -12.26 -16.60 -15.48
CA ALA A 160 -11.40 -17.65 -15.99
C ALA A 160 -9.93 -17.22 -15.98
N GLN A 161 -9.61 -16.02 -16.49
CA GLN A 161 -8.23 -15.50 -16.49
C GLN A 161 -7.63 -15.46 -15.07
N VAL A 162 -8.38 -14.96 -14.07
CA VAL A 162 -7.89 -14.85 -12.69
C VAL A 162 -7.66 -16.24 -12.06
N LEU A 163 -8.54 -17.20 -12.34
CA LEU A 163 -8.41 -18.55 -11.79
C LEU A 163 -7.22 -19.32 -12.38
N PHE A 164 -6.75 -18.97 -13.58
CA PHE A 164 -5.59 -19.60 -14.22
C PHE A 164 -4.23 -19.01 -13.86
N ILE A 165 -4.20 -17.94 -13.05
CA ILE A 165 -2.96 -17.32 -12.57
C ILE A 165 -2.07 -18.38 -11.91
N ASN A 166 -0.81 -18.45 -12.34
CA ASN A 166 0.24 -19.34 -11.85
C ASN A 166 -0.09 -20.85 -11.98
N MET A 167 -0.96 -21.25 -12.91
CA MET A 167 -1.29 -22.66 -13.16
C MET A 167 -0.42 -23.33 -14.22
N ALA A 168 0.20 -22.55 -15.12
CA ALA A 168 0.97 -23.06 -16.25
C ALA A 168 2.27 -22.27 -16.47
N ASN A 169 2.99 -21.96 -15.38
CA ASN A 169 4.25 -21.24 -15.49
C ASN A 169 5.30 -22.04 -16.27
N HIS A 170 6.09 -21.36 -17.09
CA HIS A 170 7.17 -21.98 -17.84
C HIS A 170 8.26 -22.51 -16.88
N PRO A 171 8.65 -23.80 -16.95
CA PRO A 171 9.54 -24.43 -15.95
C PRO A 171 10.95 -23.82 -15.90
N GLY A 172 11.42 -23.25 -17.02
CA GLY A 172 12.74 -22.61 -17.12
C GLY A 172 12.76 -21.11 -16.81
N ARG A 173 11.65 -20.50 -16.37
CA ARG A 173 11.58 -19.06 -16.06
C ARG A 173 11.06 -18.85 -14.64
N LYS A 174 11.65 -17.90 -13.91
CA LYS A 174 11.19 -17.51 -12.57
C LYS A 174 10.39 -16.22 -12.67
N TYR A 175 9.07 -16.35 -12.63
CA TYR A 175 8.14 -15.21 -12.64
C TYR A 175 6.89 -15.52 -11.83
N LYS A 176 6.14 -14.47 -11.52
CA LYS A 176 4.77 -14.60 -11.00
C LYS A 176 3.80 -14.04 -12.01
N GLU A 177 2.60 -14.58 -12.05
CA GLU A 177 1.53 -14.03 -12.87
C GLU A 177 0.66 -13.09 -12.05
N VAL A 178 0.21 -12.03 -12.71
CA VAL A 178 -0.75 -11.06 -12.19
C VAL A 178 -1.80 -10.78 -13.24
N TRP A 179 -3.06 -10.74 -12.84
CA TRP A 179 -4.12 -10.27 -13.71
C TRP A 179 -4.32 -8.77 -13.54
N ILE A 180 -4.46 -8.06 -14.65
CA ILE A 180 -4.73 -6.62 -14.68
C ILE A 180 -5.96 -6.38 -15.55
N GLY A 181 -6.99 -5.76 -14.98
CA GLY A 181 -8.19 -5.31 -15.68
C GLY A 181 -8.32 -3.79 -15.65
N LEU A 182 -8.64 -3.20 -16.80
CA LEU A 182 -8.78 -1.76 -17.02
C LEU A 182 -10.23 -1.42 -17.40
N GLY A 183 -11.13 -1.33 -16.42
CA GLY A 183 -12.47 -0.74 -16.57
C GLY A 183 -13.31 -1.38 -17.68
N GLY A 184 -13.18 -2.69 -17.91
CA GLY A 184 -13.87 -3.42 -18.98
C GLY A 184 -13.35 -3.17 -20.40
N THR A 185 -12.30 -2.35 -20.59
CA THR A 185 -11.70 -2.10 -21.91
C THR A 185 -10.70 -3.19 -22.29
N GLN A 186 -9.86 -3.60 -21.35
CA GLN A 186 -8.82 -4.60 -21.54
C GLN A 186 -8.58 -5.35 -20.24
N SER A 187 -8.38 -6.66 -20.36
CA SER A 187 -7.97 -7.52 -19.26
C SER A 187 -7.10 -8.66 -19.75
N ALA A 188 -5.99 -8.91 -19.05
CA ALA A 188 -5.05 -9.97 -19.37
C ALA A 188 -4.23 -10.39 -18.14
N VAL A 189 -3.65 -11.59 -18.24
CA VAL A 189 -2.65 -12.11 -17.29
C VAL A 189 -1.27 -11.75 -17.82
N TYR A 190 -0.45 -11.17 -16.96
CA TYR A 190 0.91 -10.72 -17.25
C TYR A 190 1.90 -11.46 -16.36
N ALA A 191 3.07 -11.78 -16.89
CA ALA A 191 4.20 -12.25 -16.11
C ALA A 191 4.96 -11.05 -15.53
N THR A 192 5.15 -11.03 -14.21
CA THR A 192 6.04 -10.10 -13.51
C THR A 192 7.38 -10.77 -13.28
N GLU A 193 8.40 -10.19 -13.92
CA GLU A 193 9.80 -10.54 -13.75
C GLU A 193 10.51 -9.29 -13.26
N VAL A 194 11.37 -9.46 -12.27
CA VAL A 194 12.20 -8.41 -11.71
C VAL A 194 13.66 -8.82 -11.85
N SER A 195 14.55 -7.83 -11.89
CA SER A 195 15.97 -8.11 -11.77
C SER A 195 16.29 -8.82 -10.44
N LEU A 196 17.41 -9.54 -10.38
CA LEU A 196 17.81 -10.18 -9.13
C LEU A 196 18.10 -9.15 -8.03
N GLU A 197 18.58 -7.96 -8.39
CA GLU A 197 18.76 -6.85 -7.46
C GLU A 197 17.43 -6.42 -6.84
N GLU A 198 16.39 -6.22 -7.66
CA GLU A 198 15.05 -5.91 -7.18
C GLU A 198 14.49 -7.06 -6.32
N TYR A 199 14.67 -8.31 -6.75
CA TYR A 199 14.26 -9.47 -5.96
C TYR A 199 14.89 -9.48 -4.56
N TYR A 200 16.22 -9.34 -4.46
CA TYR A 200 16.92 -9.33 -3.18
C TYR A 200 16.68 -8.05 -2.36
N THR A 201 16.28 -6.96 -3.00
CA THR A 201 15.84 -5.74 -2.29
C THR A 201 14.56 -6.01 -1.47
N TYR A 202 13.66 -6.84 -1.99
CA TYR A 202 12.33 -7.06 -1.42
C TYR A 202 12.09 -8.48 -0.88
N THR A 203 13.11 -9.34 -0.88
CA THR A 203 12.94 -10.73 -0.45
C THR A 203 12.43 -10.80 0.99
N THR A 204 11.45 -11.68 1.20
CA THR A 204 10.91 -12.01 2.52
C THR A 204 11.50 -13.30 3.08
N GLU A 205 12.25 -14.06 2.26
CA GLU A 205 12.83 -15.35 2.65
C GLU A 205 13.95 -15.14 3.67
N GLU A 206 13.81 -15.74 4.84
CA GLU A 206 14.69 -15.48 5.99
C GLU A 206 16.15 -15.85 5.70
N SER A 207 16.38 -16.96 5.00
CA SER A 207 17.72 -17.40 4.62
C SER A 207 18.42 -16.41 3.68
N GLU A 208 17.67 -15.84 2.72
CA GLU A 208 18.20 -14.85 1.77
C GLU A 208 18.46 -13.50 2.45
N LYS A 209 17.57 -13.10 3.37
CA LYS A 209 17.78 -11.91 4.20
C LYS A 209 19.04 -12.04 5.05
N LEU A 210 19.22 -13.18 5.70
CA LEU A 210 20.40 -13.41 6.54
C LEU A 210 21.69 -13.33 5.71
N GLU A 211 21.70 -13.98 4.53
CA GLU A 211 22.83 -13.90 3.58
C GLU A 211 23.12 -12.45 3.18
N LEU A 212 22.08 -11.67 2.83
CA LEU A 212 22.21 -10.27 2.44
C LEU A 212 22.73 -9.39 3.58
N PHE A 213 22.20 -9.53 4.79
CA PHE A 213 22.62 -8.72 5.93
C PHE A 213 24.04 -9.05 6.38
N GLN A 214 24.44 -10.32 6.38
CA GLN A 214 25.82 -10.71 6.64
C GLN A 214 26.79 -10.12 5.60
N LEU A 215 26.39 -10.07 4.33
CA LEU A 215 27.19 -9.43 3.29
C LEU A 215 27.24 -7.91 3.47
N THR A 216 26.12 -7.30 3.87
CA THR A 216 26.02 -5.87 4.19
C THR A 216 26.96 -5.49 5.33
N GLU A 217 27.04 -6.29 6.39
CA GLU A 217 27.98 -6.10 7.50
C GLU A 217 29.44 -6.16 7.05
N LYS A 218 29.78 -7.12 6.16
CA LYS A 218 31.12 -7.23 5.56
C LYS A 218 31.50 -6.05 4.66
N LEU A 219 30.52 -5.28 4.21
CA LEU A 219 30.67 -4.13 3.31
C LEU A 219 30.41 -2.81 4.05
N ASP A 220 30.69 -2.76 5.35
CA ASP A 220 30.56 -1.56 6.20
C ASP A 220 29.16 -0.92 6.16
N GLY A 221 28.10 -1.75 6.06
CA GLY A 221 26.71 -1.30 6.02
C GLY A 221 26.21 -0.91 4.63
N ASN A 222 27.00 -1.09 3.57
CA ASN A 222 26.59 -0.74 2.21
C ASN A 222 25.65 -1.80 1.61
N ILE A 223 24.36 -1.69 1.93
CA ILE A 223 23.33 -2.63 1.47
C ILE A 223 23.14 -2.63 -0.05
N GLU A 224 23.30 -1.49 -0.71
CA GLU A 224 23.17 -1.42 -2.18
C GLU A 224 24.25 -2.24 -2.87
N LEU A 225 25.49 -2.14 -2.39
CA LEU A 225 26.61 -2.94 -2.90
C LEU A 225 26.42 -4.42 -2.57
N ALA A 226 25.94 -4.75 -1.37
CA ALA A 226 25.63 -6.12 -0.97
C ALA A 226 24.59 -6.76 -1.89
N ILE A 227 23.50 -6.05 -2.21
CA ILE A 227 22.46 -6.50 -3.14
C ILE A 227 23.07 -6.80 -4.52
N LYS A 228 23.90 -5.89 -5.05
CA LYS A 228 24.54 -6.07 -6.37
C LYS A 228 25.46 -7.29 -6.40
N GLN A 229 26.30 -7.46 -5.39
CA GLN A 229 27.22 -8.60 -5.30
C GLN A 229 26.48 -9.92 -5.11
N LEU A 230 25.42 -9.94 -4.28
CA LEU A 230 24.59 -11.12 -4.08
C LEU A 230 23.87 -11.51 -5.38
N ALA A 231 23.26 -10.54 -6.05
CA ALA A 231 22.60 -10.76 -7.34
C ALA A 231 23.57 -11.33 -8.38
N GLU A 232 24.77 -10.74 -8.53
CA GLU A 232 25.80 -11.21 -9.46
C GLU A 232 26.28 -12.63 -9.16
N SER A 233 26.53 -12.95 -7.89
CA SER A 233 26.91 -14.30 -7.45
C SER A 233 25.86 -15.34 -7.87
N LYS A 234 24.57 -15.02 -7.70
CA LYS A 234 23.46 -15.93 -8.03
C LYS A 234 23.22 -16.04 -9.54
N ARG A 235 23.59 -15.03 -10.35
CA ARG A 235 23.59 -15.16 -11.82
C ARG A 235 24.63 -16.17 -12.28
N ASN A 236 25.82 -16.15 -11.68
CA ASN A 236 26.93 -17.01 -12.08
C ASN A 236 26.76 -18.49 -11.63
N GLN A 237 25.75 -18.79 -10.81
CA GLN A 237 25.42 -20.13 -10.33
C GLN A 237 24.28 -20.82 -11.11
N ASN A 238 23.52 -20.07 -11.92
CA ASN A 238 22.44 -20.61 -12.78
C ASN A 238 22.88 -20.67 -14.24
#